data_AF-D5E6M7-F1
#
_entry.id   AF-D5E6M7-F1
#
_cell.length_a   1.000
_cell.length_b   1.000
_cell.length_c   1.000
_cell.angle_alpha   90.00
_cell.angle_beta   90.00
_cell.angle_gamma   90.00
#
_symmetry.space_group_name_H-M   'P 1'
#
loop_
_entity.id
_entity.type
_entity.pdbx_description
1 polymer ?
#
loop_
_entity_poly.entity_id
_entity_poly.type
_entity_poly.pdbx_seq_one_letter_code
_entity_poly.pdbx_strand_id
1 'polypeptide(L)'
;MWLHEKFPELTLKELRELNVQDYSVAETPWNDLESQDKRDRILAFQVLRAMRQGESLTSTAKELGISKQLPEMHLGEALFKENKRWRVAPTDSIEAKMTVYEKDRGIATIVTASSEDRSMIGKYFAAVQKALKSGDPSGLAPFEDFTIIDASGNSHRLETDLETLYELEFSIEEPEFFEIYAK
;
A
#
# COMPACT_ATOMS: atom_id res chain seq x y z
N MET A 1 22.06 3.17 -11.50
CA MET A 1 22.12 4.55 -12.03
C MET A 1 21.44 5.52 -11.05
N TRP A 2 20.29 5.15 -10.51
CA TRP A 2 19.52 5.88 -9.49
C TRP A 2 20.29 6.35 -8.22
N LEU A 3 21.22 5.56 -7.66
CA LEU A 3 22.01 6.02 -6.49
C LEU A 3 22.81 7.30 -6.76
N HIS A 4 23.27 7.51 -8.00
CA HIS A 4 23.94 8.76 -8.39
C HIS A 4 22.97 9.93 -8.54
N GLU A 5 21.70 9.68 -8.87
CA GLU A 5 20.69 10.74 -8.94
C GLU A 5 20.28 11.21 -7.54
N LYS A 6 20.23 10.29 -6.57
CA LYS A 6 19.83 10.59 -5.19
C LYS A 6 20.98 11.13 -4.33
N PHE A 7 22.21 10.71 -4.59
CA PHE A 7 23.42 11.17 -3.88
C PHE A 7 24.45 11.71 -4.89
N PRO A 8 24.14 12.84 -5.56
CA PRO A 8 25.00 13.39 -6.60
C PRO A 8 26.39 13.81 -6.08
N GLU A 9 26.51 14.05 -4.78
CA GLU A 9 27.75 14.39 -4.08
C GLU A 9 28.68 13.19 -3.82
N LEU A 10 28.20 11.95 -3.95
CA LEU A 10 28.99 10.76 -3.65
C LEU A 10 29.71 10.18 -4.87
N THR A 11 30.93 9.71 -4.66
CA THR A 11 31.73 9.04 -5.70
C THR A 11 31.23 7.61 -5.95
N LEU A 12 31.58 7.05 -7.11
CA LEU A 12 31.28 5.65 -7.46
C LEU A 12 31.76 4.62 -6.44
N LYS A 13 32.86 4.91 -5.73
CA LYS A 13 33.41 4.04 -4.70
C LYS A 13 32.56 4.12 -3.43
N GLU A 14 32.25 5.33 -2.98
CA GLU A 14 31.39 5.58 -1.81
C GLU A 14 29.98 5.01 -2.02
N LEU A 15 29.42 5.16 -3.23
CA LEU A 15 28.13 4.57 -3.59
C LEU A 15 28.09 3.04 -3.56
N ARG A 16 29.24 2.38 -3.77
CA ARG A 16 29.35 0.91 -3.67
C ARG A 16 29.49 0.42 -2.23
N GLU A 17 30.06 1.26 -1.38
CA GLU A 17 30.25 1.00 0.05
C GLU A 17 29.01 1.42 0.88
N LEU A 18 28.13 2.22 0.27
CA LEU A 18 26.84 2.66 0.79
C LEU A 18 25.94 1.46 1.10
N ASN A 19 25.58 1.29 2.37
CA ASN A 19 24.51 0.39 2.74
C ASN A 19 23.18 1.06 2.41
N VAL A 20 22.53 0.63 1.33
CA VAL A 20 21.24 1.21 0.87
C VAL A 20 20.17 1.15 1.97
N GLN A 21 20.28 0.23 2.93
CA GLN A 21 19.40 0.15 4.09
C GLN A 21 19.54 1.35 5.04
N ASP A 22 20.73 1.94 5.18
CA ASP A 22 20.97 3.11 6.04
C ASP A 22 20.33 4.40 5.48
N TYR A 23 19.91 4.35 4.20
CA TYR A 23 19.23 5.44 3.48
C TYR A 23 17.86 4.99 2.97
N SER A 24 17.30 4.00 3.66
CA SER A 24 15.99 3.46 3.36
C SER A 24 14.97 4.59 3.36
N VAL A 25 14.17 4.62 2.30
CA VAL A 25 13.01 5.52 2.23
C VAL A 25 11.86 4.93 3.05
N ALA A 26 11.96 3.70 3.56
CA ALA A 26 10.88 3.01 4.26
C ALA A 26 10.39 3.76 5.51
N GLU A 27 11.29 4.42 6.23
CA GLU A 27 10.97 5.18 7.44
C GLU A 27 10.39 6.57 7.16
N THR A 28 10.49 7.06 5.91
CA THR A 28 9.91 8.36 5.55
C THR A 28 8.37 8.27 5.59
N PRO A 29 7.68 9.16 6.33
CA PRO A 29 6.23 9.22 6.34
C PRO A 29 5.67 9.37 4.93
N TRP A 30 4.50 8.79 4.66
CA TRP A 30 3.93 8.78 3.31
C TRP A 30 3.74 10.18 2.74
N ASN A 31 3.33 11.13 3.57
CA ASN A 31 3.06 12.50 3.12
C ASN A 31 4.34 13.24 2.72
N ASP A 32 5.48 12.87 3.30
CA ASP A 32 6.78 13.48 3.05
C ASP A 32 7.51 12.85 1.85
N LEU A 33 6.95 11.79 1.26
CA LEU A 33 7.49 11.18 0.05
C LEU A 33 7.27 12.03 -1.19
N GLU A 34 8.31 12.06 -2.03
CA GLU A 34 8.20 12.52 -3.40
C GLU A 34 7.26 11.63 -4.24
N SER A 35 6.73 12.19 -5.33
CA SER A 35 5.78 11.47 -6.19
C SER A 35 6.37 10.17 -6.77
N GLN A 36 7.66 10.15 -7.07
CA GLN A 36 8.36 8.96 -7.54
C GLN A 36 8.47 7.90 -6.44
N ASP A 37 8.86 8.30 -5.22
CA ASP A 37 8.99 7.38 -4.09
C ASP A 37 7.64 6.79 -3.65
N LYS A 38 6.54 7.55 -3.78
CA LYS A 38 5.17 7.03 -3.58
C LYS A 38 4.87 5.88 -4.55
N ARG A 39 5.20 6.05 -5.84
CA ARG A 39 5.02 5.01 -6.87
C ARG A 39 5.90 3.80 -6.59
N ASP A 40 7.17 4.03 -6.29
CA ASP A 40 8.14 2.96 -6.06
C ASP A 40 7.80 2.18 -4.77
N ARG A 41 7.34 2.85 -3.71
CA ARG A 41 6.84 2.16 -2.51
C ARG A 41 5.63 1.27 -2.80
N ILE A 42 4.70 1.69 -3.66
CA ILE A 42 3.56 0.84 -4.07
C ILE A 42 4.05 -0.44 -4.77
N LEU A 43 5.03 -0.32 -5.67
CA LEU A 43 5.64 -1.48 -6.34
C LEU A 43 6.38 -2.38 -5.34
N ALA A 44 7.08 -1.78 -4.38
CA ALA A 44 7.75 -2.51 -3.30
C ALA A 44 6.75 -3.31 -2.45
N PHE A 45 5.56 -2.78 -2.16
CA PHE A 45 4.52 -3.51 -1.45
C PHE A 45 3.95 -4.70 -2.24
N GLN A 46 3.92 -4.63 -3.57
CA GLN A 46 3.54 -5.79 -4.40
C GLN A 46 4.56 -6.92 -4.23
N VAL A 47 5.86 -6.58 -4.24
CA VAL A 47 6.93 -7.54 -3.93
C VAL A 47 6.78 -8.11 -2.52
N LEU A 48 6.59 -7.26 -1.51
CA LEU A 48 6.43 -7.67 -0.12
C LEU A 48 5.27 -8.67 0.04
N ARG A 49 4.12 -8.38 -0.58
CA ARG A 49 2.94 -9.23 -0.55
C ARG A 49 3.20 -10.60 -1.20
N ALA A 50 3.81 -10.62 -2.38
CA ALA A 50 4.14 -11.87 -3.07
C ALA A 50 5.13 -12.72 -2.27
N MET A 51 6.15 -12.09 -1.67
CA MET A 51 7.10 -12.78 -0.81
C MET A 51 6.47 -13.35 0.45
N ARG A 52 5.48 -12.66 1.05
CA ARG A 52 4.67 -13.20 2.16
C ARG A 52 3.84 -14.41 1.74
N GLN A 53 3.53 -14.56 0.45
CA GLN A 53 2.85 -15.71 -0.12
C GLN A 53 3.81 -16.83 -0.57
N GLY A 54 5.12 -16.66 -0.37
CA GLY A 54 6.14 -17.67 -0.64
C GLY A 54 6.94 -17.46 -1.92
N GLU A 55 6.70 -16.38 -2.66
CA GLU A 55 7.51 -16.05 -3.83
C GLU A 55 8.91 -15.55 -3.46
N SER A 56 9.83 -15.59 -4.43
CA SER A 56 11.19 -15.07 -4.25
C SER A 56 11.30 -13.64 -4.75
N LEU A 57 12.05 -12.80 -4.02
CA LEU A 57 12.35 -11.41 -4.43
C LEU A 57 12.78 -11.30 -5.89
N THR A 58 13.63 -12.24 -6.35
CA THR A 58 14.19 -12.18 -7.72
C THR A 58 13.14 -12.49 -8.79
N SER A 59 12.23 -13.43 -8.54
CA SER A 59 11.15 -13.73 -9.51
C SER A 59 10.20 -12.56 -9.60
N THR A 60 9.68 -12.12 -8.46
CA THR A 60 8.66 -11.06 -8.40
C THR A 60 9.20 -9.73 -8.92
N ALA A 61 10.44 -9.34 -8.58
CA ALA A 61 11.05 -8.12 -9.13
C ALA A 61 11.19 -8.18 -10.66
N LYS A 62 11.53 -9.36 -11.21
CA LYS A 62 11.64 -9.56 -12.65
C LYS A 62 10.26 -9.47 -13.32
N GLU A 63 9.24 -10.08 -12.74
CA GLU A 63 7.86 -10.04 -13.25
C GLU A 63 7.28 -8.63 -13.27
N LEU A 64 7.58 -7.84 -12.23
CA LEU A 64 7.19 -6.44 -12.14
C LEU A 64 8.07 -5.49 -12.96
N GLY A 65 9.15 -5.99 -13.57
CA GLY A 65 10.07 -5.17 -14.36
C GLY A 65 10.90 -4.16 -13.56
N ILE A 66 11.11 -4.42 -12.26
CA ILE A 66 11.83 -3.51 -11.35
C ILE A 66 13.19 -4.06 -10.91
N SER A 67 14.08 -3.17 -10.50
CA SER A 67 15.35 -3.57 -9.89
C SER A 67 15.13 -4.11 -8.47
N LYS A 68 16.00 -5.01 -8.00
CA LYS A 68 15.95 -5.52 -6.62
C LYS A 68 16.28 -4.44 -5.58
N GLN A 69 16.99 -3.39 -5.99
CA GLN A 69 17.32 -2.26 -5.12
C GLN A 69 16.08 -1.47 -4.69
N LEU A 70 15.04 -1.44 -5.52
CA LEU A 70 13.79 -0.73 -5.22
C LEU A 70 13.10 -1.28 -3.97
N PRO A 71 12.72 -2.58 -3.88
CA PRO A 71 12.15 -3.12 -2.66
C PRO A 71 13.14 -3.11 -1.47
N GLU A 72 14.44 -3.28 -1.69
CA GLU A 72 15.45 -3.16 -0.62
C GLU A 72 15.41 -1.79 0.07
N MET A 73 15.14 -0.73 -0.67
CA MET A 73 15.14 0.63 -0.16
C MET A 73 13.79 1.05 0.43
N HIS A 74 12.67 0.63 -0.17
CA HIS A 74 11.34 1.04 0.27
C HIS A 74 10.73 0.12 1.33
N LEU A 75 11.31 -1.07 1.55
CA LEU A 75 10.84 -2.01 2.57
C LEU A 75 11.67 -2.00 3.85
N GLY A 76 12.89 -1.43 3.82
CA GLY A 76 13.73 -1.31 5.02
C GLY A 76 13.88 -2.65 5.76
N GLU A 77 13.65 -2.64 7.07
CA GLU A 77 13.72 -3.84 7.92
C GLU A 77 12.70 -4.92 7.55
N ALA A 78 11.61 -4.58 6.87
CA ALA A 78 10.61 -5.56 6.44
C ALA A 78 11.13 -6.51 5.36
N LEU A 79 12.26 -6.19 4.71
CA LEU A 79 12.98 -7.07 3.79
C LEU A 79 14.42 -7.29 4.27
N PHE A 80 14.72 -8.50 4.72
CA PHE A 80 16.02 -8.84 5.31
C PHE A 80 16.63 -10.10 4.72
N LYS A 81 17.93 -10.31 4.95
CA LYS A 81 18.62 -11.53 4.56
C LYS A 81 18.76 -12.47 5.75
N GLU A 82 18.34 -13.71 5.56
CA GLU A 82 18.54 -14.80 6.50
C GLU A 82 19.19 -15.97 5.74
N ASN A 83 20.32 -16.50 6.23
CA ASN A 83 21.02 -17.62 5.60
C ASN A 83 21.27 -17.41 4.08
N LYS A 84 21.69 -16.19 3.70
CA LYS A 84 21.93 -15.75 2.30
C LYS A 84 20.69 -15.72 1.41
N ARG A 85 19.48 -15.86 1.97
CA ARG A 85 18.20 -15.76 1.24
C ARG A 85 17.44 -14.53 1.70
N TRP A 86 16.74 -13.89 0.77
CA TRP A 86 15.83 -12.81 1.09
C TRP A 86 14.58 -13.36 1.78
N ARG A 87 14.19 -12.72 2.86
CA ARG A 87 13.02 -12.99 3.69
C ARG A 87 12.28 -11.68 3.93
N VAL A 88 11.02 -11.81 4.31
CA VAL A 88 10.18 -10.67 4.66
C VAL A 88 9.61 -10.85 6.05
N ALA A 89 9.46 -9.74 6.76
CA ALA A 89 8.81 -9.73 8.05
C ALA A 89 7.31 -10.07 7.88
N PRO A 90 6.70 -10.81 8.82
CA PRO A 90 5.27 -11.13 8.76
C PRO A 90 4.41 -9.86 8.80
N THR A 91 4.86 -8.84 9.53
CA THR A 91 4.24 -7.53 9.68
C THR A 91 5.27 -6.42 9.47
N ASP A 92 4.79 -5.20 9.21
CA ASP A 92 5.60 -3.99 9.08
C ASP A 92 4.79 -2.75 9.45
N SER A 93 5.49 -1.65 9.75
CA SER A 93 4.93 -0.34 10.10
C SER A 93 5.12 0.70 8.99
N ILE A 94 5.33 0.26 7.75
CA ILE A 94 5.60 1.19 6.64
C ILE A 94 4.30 1.88 6.27
N GLU A 95 4.30 3.20 6.16
CA GLU A 95 3.08 3.93 5.78
C GLU A 95 2.69 3.75 4.31
N ALA A 96 1.39 3.65 4.07
CA ALA A 96 0.83 3.48 2.72
C ALA A 96 -0.53 4.17 2.58
N LYS A 97 -0.79 4.74 1.41
CA LYS A 97 -2.11 5.28 1.06
C LYS A 97 -3.06 4.16 0.66
N MET A 98 -4.25 4.15 1.26
CA MET A 98 -5.31 3.16 1.01
C MET A 98 -6.66 3.87 0.89
N THR A 99 -7.48 3.43 -0.05
CA THR A 99 -8.90 3.81 -0.10
C THR A 99 -9.68 3.00 0.94
N VAL A 100 -10.68 3.59 1.56
CA VAL A 100 -11.65 2.93 2.44
C VAL A 100 -13.05 3.51 2.20
N TYR A 101 -14.08 2.70 2.46
CA TYR A 101 -15.46 3.19 2.55
C TYR A 101 -15.74 3.51 4.01
N GLU A 102 -15.85 4.81 4.29
CA GLU A 102 -15.98 5.35 5.63
C GLU A 102 -17.45 5.68 5.91
N LYS A 103 -17.92 5.19 7.04
CA LYS A 103 -19.28 5.44 7.51
C LYS A 103 -19.53 6.93 7.65
N ASP A 104 -20.68 7.40 7.16
CA ASP A 104 -21.12 8.80 7.17
C ASP A 104 -20.24 9.78 6.36
N ARG A 105 -19.16 9.32 5.70
CA ARG A 105 -18.23 10.15 4.91
C ARG A 105 -18.02 9.67 3.47
N GLY A 106 -18.41 8.45 3.16
CA GLY A 106 -18.28 7.85 1.84
C GLY A 106 -16.84 7.40 1.54
N ILE A 107 -16.36 7.65 0.32
CA ILE A 107 -15.05 7.17 -0.11
C ILE A 107 -13.96 8.08 0.46
N ALA A 108 -13.18 7.55 1.39
CA ALA A 108 -12.05 8.24 1.98
C ALA A 108 -10.74 7.63 1.47
N THR A 109 -9.69 8.45 1.43
CA THR A 109 -8.33 7.95 1.25
C THR A 109 -7.49 8.27 2.47
N ILE A 110 -6.97 7.24 3.11
CA ILE A 110 -6.24 7.31 4.38
C ILE A 110 -4.79 6.87 4.21
N VAL A 111 -3.93 7.24 5.14
CA VAL A 111 -2.56 6.72 5.24
C VAL A 111 -2.53 5.70 6.38
N THR A 112 -2.42 4.42 6.05
CA THR A 112 -2.30 3.34 7.05
C THR A 112 -0.93 3.39 7.72
N ALA A 113 -0.89 3.12 9.04
CA ALA A 113 0.35 3.04 9.81
C ALA A 113 0.99 1.65 9.77
N SER A 114 0.23 0.60 9.46
CA SER A 114 0.74 -0.78 9.53
C SER A 114 0.24 -1.70 8.41
N SER A 115 0.97 -2.81 8.22
CA SER A 115 0.55 -3.89 7.33
C SER A 115 -0.69 -4.64 7.81
N GLU A 116 -0.96 -4.59 9.11
CA GLU A 116 -2.16 -5.20 9.69
C GLU A 116 -3.39 -4.43 9.25
N ASP A 117 -3.35 -3.08 9.33
CA ASP A 117 -4.42 -2.20 8.82
C ASP A 117 -4.66 -2.44 7.32
N ARG A 118 -3.59 -2.48 6.52
CA ARG A 118 -3.70 -2.77 5.07
C ARG A 118 -4.33 -4.13 4.79
N SER A 119 -3.92 -5.15 5.53
CA SER A 119 -4.45 -6.51 5.39
C SER A 119 -5.92 -6.56 5.80
N MET A 120 -6.28 -5.82 6.83
CA MET A 120 -7.63 -5.69 7.31
C MET A 120 -8.51 -4.99 6.27
N ILE A 121 -8.10 -3.83 5.75
CA ILE A 121 -8.79 -3.15 4.64
C ILE A 121 -8.98 -4.09 3.44
N GLY A 122 -7.96 -4.89 3.09
CA GLY A 122 -8.09 -5.89 2.03
C GLY A 122 -9.14 -6.96 2.30
N LYS A 123 -9.26 -7.43 3.54
CA LYS A 123 -10.31 -8.39 3.96
C LYS A 123 -11.70 -7.74 3.93
N TYR A 124 -11.80 -6.49 4.37
CA TYR A 124 -13.03 -5.70 4.29
C TYR A 124 -13.52 -5.61 2.85
N PHE A 125 -12.68 -5.15 1.91
CA PHE A 125 -13.08 -5.07 0.51
C PHE A 125 -13.45 -6.42 -0.10
N ALA A 126 -12.76 -7.50 0.28
CA ALA A 126 -13.16 -8.83 -0.16
C ALA A 126 -14.57 -9.22 0.35
N ALA A 127 -14.93 -8.83 1.57
CA ALA A 127 -16.26 -9.04 2.13
C ALA A 127 -17.31 -8.14 1.48
N VAL A 128 -17.00 -6.85 1.25
CA VAL A 128 -17.86 -5.90 0.52
C VAL A 128 -18.18 -6.43 -0.87
N GLN A 129 -17.17 -6.80 -1.65
CA GLN A 129 -17.35 -7.33 -3.01
C GLN A 129 -18.19 -8.61 -3.02
N LYS A 130 -18.04 -9.47 -2.00
CA LYS A 130 -18.90 -10.64 -1.84
C LYS A 130 -20.34 -10.24 -1.54
N ALA A 131 -20.56 -9.32 -0.60
CA ALA A 131 -21.87 -8.85 -0.18
C ALA A 131 -22.62 -8.16 -1.33
N LEU A 132 -21.98 -7.26 -2.07
CA LEU A 132 -22.53 -6.59 -3.26
C LEU A 132 -22.95 -7.60 -4.33
N LYS A 133 -22.14 -8.66 -4.53
CA LYS A 133 -22.44 -9.69 -5.53
C LYS A 133 -23.59 -10.61 -5.11
N SER A 134 -23.70 -10.96 -3.83
CA SER A 134 -24.73 -11.90 -3.34
C SER A 134 -25.99 -11.22 -2.82
N GLY A 135 -25.95 -9.91 -2.57
CA GLY A 135 -27.00 -9.19 -1.85
C GLY A 135 -27.11 -9.58 -0.36
N ASP A 136 -26.05 -10.17 0.22
CA ASP A 136 -26.05 -10.70 1.59
C ASP A 136 -24.98 -10.00 2.44
N PRO A 137 -25.37 -9.15 3.41
CA PRO A 137 -24.43 -8.41 4.25
C PRO A 137 -23.87 -9.23 5.41
N SER A 138 -24.26 -10.50 5.59
CA SER A 138 -23.82 -11.31 6.75
C SER A 138 -22.30 -11.38 6.92
N GLY A 139 -21.55 -11.33 5.80
CA GLY A 139 -20.09 -11.30 5.80
C GLY A 139 -19.46 -10.00 6.30
N LEU A 140 -20.25 -8.93 6.48
CA LEU A 140 -19.82 -7.62 6.93
C LEU A 140 -19.89 -7.44 8.44
N ALA A 141 -20.60 -8.31 9.16
CA ALA A 141 -20.75 -8.25 10.61
C ALA A 141 -19.43 -8.09 11.40
N PRO A 142 -18.29 -8.70 11.00
CA PRO A 142 -17.01 -8.48 11.68
C PRO A 142 -16.47 -7.04 11.60
N PHE A 143 -17.03 -6.20 10.73
CA PHE A 143 -16.54 -4.85 10.44
C PHE A 143 -17.46 -3.71 10.94
N GLU A 144 -18.65 -4.01 11.47
CA GLU A 144 -19.66 -2.99 11.83
C GLU A 144 -19.17 -1.92 12.81
N ASP A 145 -18.38 -2.33 13.80
CA ASP A 145 -17.76 -1.44 14.79
C ASP A 145 -16.25 -1.31 14.58
N PHE A 146 -15.74 -1.81 13.45
CA PHE A 146 -14.32 -1.76 13.17
C PHE A 146 -13.90 -0.34 12.80
N THR A 147 -12.81 0.09 13.43
CA THR A 147 -12.24 1.41 13.27
C THR A 147 -10.76 1.28 12.96
N ILE A 148 -10.31 1.97 11.92
CA ILE A 148 -8.90 2.08 11.57
C ILE A 148 -8.38 3.40 12.11
N ILE A 149 -7.22 3.36 12.76
CA ILE A 149 -6.49 4.58 13.13
C ILE A 149 -5.44 4.82 12.05
N ASP A 150 -5.52 5.96 11.37
CA ASP A 150 -4.54 6.34 10.35
C ASP A 150 -3.19 6.74 10.98
N ALA A 151 -2.17 6.94 10.15
CA ALA A 151 -0.83 7.35 10.59
C ALA A 151 -0.81 8.73 11.28
N SER A 152 -1.84 9.56 11.08
CA SER A 152 -2.02 10.85 11.75
C SER A 152 -2.82 10.76 13.06
N GLY A 153 -3.29 9.56 13.43
CA GLY A 153 -4.10 9.32 14.62
C GLY A 153 -5.60 9.57 14.44
N ASN A 154 -6.08 9.79 13.20
CA ASN A 154 -7.50 9.96 12.91
C ASN A 154 -8.20 8.60 12.88
N SER A 155 -9.45 8.61 13.34
CA SER A 155 -10.32 7.43 13.43
C SER A 155 -11.22 7.34 12.21
N HIS A 156 -11.23 6.18 11.54
CA HIS A 156 -12.03 5.89 10.36
C HIS A 156 -12.87 4.64 10.59
N ARG A 157 -14.18 4.81 10.76
CA ARG A 157 -15.13 3.69 10.91
C ARG A 157 -15.56 3.17 9.55
N LEU A 158 -15.53 1.86 9.35
CA LEU A 158 -15.89 1.24 8.07
C LEU A 158 -17.40 1.25 7.83
N GLU A 159 -17.80 1.44 6.57
CA GLU A 159 -19.20 1.28 6.14
C GLU A 159 -19.57 -0.19 5.99
N THR A 160 -20.73 -0.61 6.46
CA THR A 160 -21.21 -1.99 6.38
C THR A 160 -22.67 -2.09 5.94
N ASP A 161 -23.36 -0.96 5.80
CA ASP A 161 -24.71 -0.92 5.26
C ASP A 161 -24.70 -1.23 3.76
N LEU A 162 -25.44 -2.27 3.36
CA LEU A 162 -25.39 -2.79 1.99
C LEU A 162 -25.91 -1.79 0.96
N GLU A 163 -26.95 -1.02 1.31
CA GLU A 163 -27.53 0.00 0.41
C GLU A 163 -26.50 1.11 0.16
N THR A 164 -25.90 1.63 1.22
CA THR A 164 -24.82 2.63 1.14
C THR A 164 -23.63 2.10 0.34
N LEU A 165 -23.24 0.84 0.52
CA LEU A 165 -22.15 0.24 -0.25
C LEU A 165 -22.45 0.14 -1.76
N TYR A 166 -23.70 -0.12 -2.16
CA TYR A 166 -24.10 -0.06 -3.57
C TYR A 166 -23.97 1.36 -4.12
N GLU A 167 -24.39 2.38 -3.38
CA GLU A 167 -24.27 3.78 -3.79
C GLU A 167 -22.80 4.19 -3.97
N LEU A 168 -21.93 3.79 -3.05
CA LEU A 168 -20.50 4.08 -3.12
C LEU A 168 -19.84 3.38 -4.32
N GLU A 169 -20.14 2.10 -4.57
CA GLU A 169 -19.58 1.39 -5.72
C GLU A 169 -20.04 2.02 -7.04
N PHE A 170 -21.32 2.40 -7.14
CA PHE A 170 -21.87 3.08 -8.30
C PHE A 170 -21.20 4.44 -8.55
N SER A 171 -20.91 5.20 -7.49
CA SER A 171 -20.20 6.49 -7.61
C SER A 171 -18.75 6.35 -8.15
N ILE A 172 -18.12 5.19 -7.96
CA ILE A 172 -16.78 4.89 -8.50
C ILE A 172 -16.85 4.49 -9.97
N GLU A 173 -17.93 3.84 -10.40
CA GLU A 173 -18.17 3.47 -11.80
C GLU A 173 -18.63 4.67 -12.65
N GLU A 174 -19.21 5.70 -12.02
CA GLU A 174 -19.60 6.96 -12.64
C GLU A 174 -18.72 8.18 -12.27
N PRO A 175 -17.38 8.12 -12.32
CA PRO A 175 -16.55 9.26 -11.95
C PRO A 175 -16.54 10.24 -13.13
N GLU A 176 -17.56 11.07 -13.21
CA GLU A 176 -17.71 12.26 -14.07
C GLU A 176 -17.52 12.00 -15.57
N PHE A 177 -18.64 11.93 -16.30
CA PHE A 177 -18.68 12.25 -17.72
C PHE A 177 -18.24 13.72 -17.89
N PHE A 178 -16.93 13.97 -18.01
CA PHE A 178 -16.41 15.30 -18.33
C PHE A 178 -17.09 15.77 -19.63
N GLU A 179 -17.91 16.82 -19.56
CA GLU A 179 -18.44 17.53 -20.72
C GLU A 179 -17.27 18.20 -21.48
N ILE A 180 -16.55 17.43 -22.30
CA ILE A 180 -15.49 17.95 -23.17
C ILE A 180 -16.02 18.53 -24.50
N TYR A 181 -17.31 18.88 -24.57
CA TYR A 181 -17.90 19.53 -25.75
C TYR A 181 -18.71 20.78 -25.39
N ALA A 182 -18.08 21.74 -24.71
CA ALA A 182 -18.44 23.14 -24.94
C ALA A 182 -17.66 23.62 -26.18
N LYS A 183 -18.37 23.73 -27.30
CA LYS A 183 -17.90 24.38 -28.54
C LYS A 183 -17.88 25.88 -28.40
#